data_AF-A0A9W6CDL0-F1
#
_entry.id   AF-A0A9W6CDL0-F1
#
_cell.length_a   1.000
_cell.length_b   1.000
_cell.length_c   1.000
_cell.angle_alpha   90.00
_cell.angle_beta   90.00
_cell.angle_gamma   90.00
#
_symmetry.space_group_name_H-M   'P 1'
#
loop_
_entity.id
_entity.type
_entity.pdbx_description
1 polymer ?
#
loop_
_entity_poly.entity_id
_entity_poly.type
_entity_poly.pdbx_seq_one_letter_code
_entity_poly.pdbx_strand_id
1 'polypeptide(L)' 'MKEKIKCSECEFCNSFRPYGNSRASFRCKHPDQHYIFDYFQEHRMSKDPGFLDYGKAWSDEVPLKTSPAWCPKKKSK' A
#
# COMPACT_ATOMS: atom_id res chain seq x y z
N MET A 1 4.09 20.91 -9.94
CA MET A 1 4.76 19.91 -9.07
C MET A 1 3.89 18.65 -8.99
N LYS A 2 4.47 17.44 -9.12
CA LYS A 2 3.74 16.20 -8.79
C LYS A 2 3.77 16.07 -7.27
N GLU A 3 2.62 16.22 -6.62
CA GLU A 3 2.53 16.01 -5.19
C GLU A 3 2.99 14.59 -4.89
N LYS A 4 4.01 14.47 -4.04
CA LYS A 4 4.52 13.16 -3.61
C LYS A 4 3.53 12.63 -2.58
N ILE A 5 2.48 11.97 -3.04
CA ILE A 5 1.50 11.30 -2.18
C ILE A 5 2.28 10.27 -1.35
N LYS A 6 2.33 10.44 -0.03
CA LYS A 6 2.95 9.48 0.90
C LYS A 6 1.90 8.49 1.38
N CYS A 7 2.23 7.19 1.41
CA CYS A 7 1.31 6.19 1.97
C CYS A 7 1.16 6.33 3.48
N SER A 8 2.18 6.85 4.18
CA SER A 8 2.13 7.14 5.61
C SER A 8 1.06 8.15 6.01
N GLU A 9 0.69 9.06 5.11
CA GLU A 9 -0.32 10.11 5.34
C GLU A 9 -1.66 9.76 4.69
N CYS A 10 -1.82 8.53 4.20
CA CYS A 10 -3.04 8.08 3.53
C CYS A 10 -3.97 7.38 4.51
N GLU A 11 -5.19 7.88 4.65
CA GLU A 11 -6.28 7.29 5.47
C GLU A 11 -6.60 5.83 5.11
N PHE A 12 -6.32 5.42 3.87
CA PHE A 12 -6.58 4.06 3.37
C PHE A 12 -5.42 3.10 3.61
N CYS A 13 -4.29 3.56 4.16
CA CYS A 13 -3.16 2.72 4.50
C CYS A 13 -3.42 2.02 5.84
N ASN A 14 -3.66 0.71 5.80
CA ASN A 14 -3.95 -0.08 6.99
C ASN A 14 -2.75 -0.99 7.32
N SER A 15 -2.34 -1.01 8.59
CA SER A 15 -1.36 -1.96 9.11
C SER A 15 -2.07 -3.14 9.77
N PHE A 16 -1.50 -4.33 9.64
CA PHE A 16 -1.99 -5.54 10.29
C PHE A 16 -0.81 -6.35 10.82
N ARG A 17 -0.72 -6.50 12.13
CA ARG A 17 0.29 -7.31 12.82
C ARG A 17 -0.39 -8.51 13.49
N PRO A 18 -0.23 -9.73 12.95
CA PRO A 18 -0.68 -10.94 13.63
C PRO A 18 -0.01 -11.11 15.00
N TYR A 19 -0.75 -11.64 15.97
CA TYR A 19 -0.18 -11.98 17.29
C TYR A 19 0.98 -12.99 17.12
N GLY A 20 2.11 -12.69 17.76
CA GLY A 20 3.35 -13.49 17.65
C GLY A 20 4.28 -13.09 16.49
N ASN A 21 3.86 -12.23 15.56
CA ASN A 21 4.74 -11.73 14.50
C ASN A 21 5.41 -10.42 14.90
N SER A 22 6.72 -10.34 14.65
CA SER A 22 7.49 -9.13 14.92
C SER A 22 7.21 -8.02 13.91
N ARG A 23 6.74 -8.33 12.70
CA ARG A 23 6.50 -7.36 11.61
C ARG A 23 5.01 -7.20 11.32
N ALA A 24 4.59 -5.96 11.07
CA ALA A 24 3.26 -5.65 10.54
C ALA A 24 3.28 -5.72 9.01
N SER A 25 2.20 -6.24 8.42
CA SER A 25 1.92 -6.14 7.00
C SER A 25 1.15 -4.85 6.71
N PHE A 26 1.53 -4.12 5.67
CA PHE A 26 0.85 -2.90 5.26
C PHE A 26 0.08 -3.14 3.96
N ARG A 27 -1.18 -2.72 3.93
CA ARG A 27 -2.05 -2.87 2.76
C ARG A 27 -2.86 -1.59 2.55
N CYS A 28 -3.10 -1.27 1.29
CA CYS A 28 -3.98 -0.20 0.86
C CYS A 28 -5.41 -0.73 0.76
N LYS A 29 -6.31 -0.22 1.61
CA LYS A 29 -7.76 -0.50 1.59
C LYS A 29 -8.54 0.63 0.89
N HIS A 30 -8.01 1.16 -0.20
CA HIS A 30 -8.69 2.20 -0.97
C HIS A 30 -10.04 1.68 -1.49
N PRO A 31 -11.12 2.49 -1.55
CA PRO A 31 -12.41 2.06 -2.11
C PRO A 31 -12.29 1.55 -3.55
N ASP A 32 -11.40 2.14 -4.34
CA ASP A 32 -11.06 1.67 -5.71
C ASP A 32 -10.19 0.41 -5.72
N GLN A 33 -10.61 -0.65 -5.04
CA GLN A 33 -9.92 -1.95 -5.09
C GLN A 33 -9.90 -2.53 -6.51
N HIS A 34 -10.93 -2.27 -7.32
CA HIS A 34 -11.00 -2.71 -8.72
C HIS A 34 -9.80 -2.19 -9.53
N TYR A 35 -9.48 -0.89 -9.43
CA TYR A 35 -8.33 -0.31 -10.14
C TYR A 35 -7.01 -0.96 -9.71
N ILE A 36 -6.85 -1.21 -8.41
CA ILE A 36 -5.66 -1.86 -7.87
C ILE A 36 -5.57 -3.29 -8.40
N PHE A 37 -6.69 -4.02 -8.42
CA PHE A 37 -6.75 -5.38 -8.93
C PHE A 37 -6.40 -5.45 -10.43
N ASP A 38 -7.03 -4.61 -11.25
CA ASP A 38 -6.79 -4.53 -12.68
C ASP A 38 -5.32 -4.22 -12.97
N TYR A 39 -4.74 -3.24 -12.28
CA TYR A 39 -3.32 -2.90 -12.43
C TYR A 39 -2.42 -4.08 -12.06
N PHE A 40 -2.71 -4.80 -10.97
CA PHE A 40 -1.93 -5.97 -10.57
C PHE A 40 -2.02 -7.09 -11.60
N GLN A 41 -3.20 -7.33 -12.20
CA GLN A 41 -3.38 -8.31 -13.26
C GLN A 41 -2.64 -7.92 -14.54
N GLU A 42 -2.81 -6.68 -15.01
CA GLU A 42 -2.15 -6.14 -16.21
C GLU A 42 -0.62 -6.21 -16.10
N HIS A 43 -0.08 -5.88 -14.92
CA HIS A 43 1.35 -5.92 -14.64
C HIS A 43 1.85 -7.26 -14.09
N ARG A 44 1.01 -8.31 -14.07
CA ARG A 44 1.32 -9.67 -13.59
C ARG A 44 2.01 -9.70 -12.22
N MET A 45 1.54 -8.87 -11.31
CA MET A 45 2.09 -8.81 -9.96
C MET A 45 1.65 -10.04 -9.15
N SER A 46 2.62 -10.76 -8.58
CA SER A 46 2.36 -11.95 -7.76
C SER A 46 1.93 -11.63 -6.32
N LYS A 47 2.00 -10.36 -5.92
CA LYS A 47 1.62 -9.92 -4.57
C LYS A 47 0.10 -9.79 -4.47
N ASP A 48 -0.42 -9.89 -3.26
CA ASP A 48 -1.82 -9.60 -2.95
C ASP A 48 -2.18 -8.18 -3.44
N PRO A 49 -3.35 -7.98 -4.10
CA PRO A 49 -3.81 -6.65 -4.48
C PRO A 49 -3.82 -5.70 -3.28
N GLY A 50 -3.26 -4.52 -3.50
CA GLY A 50 -3.14 -3.49 -2.47
C GLY A 50 -2.05 -3.76 -1.44
N PHE A 51 -1.30 -4.86 -1.52
CA PHE A 51 -0.18 -5.13 -0.63
C PHE A 51 0.96 -4.14 -0.88
N LEU A 52 1.36 -3.43 0.18
CA LEU A 52 2.43 -2.46 0.14
C LEU A 52 3.76 -3.17 0.42
N ASP A 53 4.04 -3.43 1.70
CA ASP A 53 5.15 -4.26 2.15
C ASP A 53 5.01 -4.63 3.62
N TYR A 54 5.96 -5.38 4.15
CA TYR A 54 6.14 -5.56 5.59
C TYR A 54 6.91 -4.38 6.19
N GLY A 55 6.41 -3.84 7.29
CA GLY A 55 7.12 -2.83 8.06
C GLY A 55 8.30 -3.40 8.84
N LYS A 56 9.04 -2.49 9.48
CA LYS A 56 10.15 -2.83 10.36
C LYS A 56 9.63 -3.61 11.59
N ALA A 57 10.48 -4.48 12.14
CA ALA A 57 10.11 -5.23 13.33
C ALA A 57 9.79 -4.28 14.50
N TRP A 58 8.69 -4.55 15.21
CA TRP A 58 8.19 -3.77 16.34
C TRP A 58 7.95 -2.29 16.02
N SER A 59 7.66 -1.97 14.76
CA SER A 59 7.41 -0.61 14.29
C SER A 59 6.14 -0.56 13.44
N ASP A 60 5.37 0.50 13.65
CA ASP A 60 4.18 0.82 12.86
C ASP A 60 4.48 1.81 11.71
N GLU A 61 5.77 2.02 11.41
CA GLU A 61 6.19 2.85 10.29
C GLU A 61 5.84 2.18 8.96
N VAL A 62 5.11 2.91 8.11
CA VAL A 62 4.78 2.45 6.75
C VAL A 62 6.08 2.27 5.98
N PRO A 63 6.36 1.07 5.42
CA PRO A 63 7.62 0.77 4.76
C PRO A 63 7.85 1.57 3.45
N LEU A 64 6.85 2.32 3.01
CA LEU A 64 6.87 3.11 1.79
C LEU A 64 6.92 4.60 2.08
N LYS A 65 8.01 5.24 1.66
CA LYS A 65 8.18 6.70 1.71
C LYS A 65 7.28 7.43 0.71
N THR A 66 6.88 6.76 -0.38
CA THR A 66 6.05 7.30 -1.44
C THR A 66 5.00 6.29 -1.88
N SER A 67 3.88 6.78 -2.40
CA SER A 67 2.84 5.93 -2.95
C SER A 67 3.36 5.05 -4.10
N PRO A 68 2.84 3.82 -4.24
CA PRO A 68 3.17 2.95 -5.37
C PRO A 68 2.62 3.51 -6.69
N ALA A 69 3.06 2.98 -7.83
CA ALA A 69 2.60 3.41 -9.15
C ALA A 69 1.10 3.16 -9.37
N TRP A 70 0.60 2.04 -8.84
CA TRP A 70 -0.81 1.62 -8.88
C TRP A 70 -1.72 2.36 -7.88
N CYS A 71 -1.23 3.38 -7.18
CA CYS A 71 -2.05 4.10 -6.22
C CYS A 71 -3.22 4.82 -6.93
N PRO A 72 -4.49 4.60 -6.54
CA PRO A 72 -5.63 5.26 -7.18
C PRO A 72 -5.53 6.79 -7.13
N LYS A 73 -5.02 7.35 -6.03
CA LYS A 73 -4.78 8.81 -5.88
C LYS A 73 -3.77 9.37 -6.90
N LYS A 74 -2.92 8.53 -7.51
CA LYS A 74 -2.01 8.95 -8.59
C LYS A 74 -2.63 8.95 -9.97
N LYS A 75 -3.77 8.27 -10.17
CA LYS A 75 -4.50 8.27 -11.44
C LYS A 75 -4.95 9.68 -11.83
N SER A 76 -5.21 10.54 -10.84
CA SER A 76 -5.45 11.96 -11.05
C SER A 76 -4.15 12.73 -11.32
N LYS A 77 -3.57 12.56 -12.51
CA LYS A 77 -2.89 13.67 -13.20
C LYS A 77 -2.77 13.47 -14.69
#